data_AF-A0A1Y2HWH9-F1
#
_entry.id   AF-A0A1Y2HWH9-F1
#
_cell.length_a   1.000
_cell.length_b   1.000
_cell.length_c   1.000
_cell.angle_alpha   90.00
_cell.angle_beta   90.00
_cell.angle_gamma   90.00
#
_symmetry.space_group_name_H-M   'P 1'
#
loop_
_entity.id
_entity.type
_entity.pdbx_description
1 polymer ?
#
loop_
_entity_poly.entity_id
_entity_poly.type
_entity_poly.pdbx_seq_one_letter_code
_entity_poly.pdbx_strand_id
1 'polypeptide(L)'
;AHVAAQINATAVETRVAWCQHQTSLCTNVCAWQTLANVCSVSSLAYTCVCKNGTRVDFSDAVDMTIPYFTCITYQWQPCISACPTTNSTCYDDCNARFVCGRVRGDPNKTSTTAATRPPTGTANT
;
A
#
# COMPACT_ATOMS: atom_id res chain seq x y z
N ALA A 1 -11.20 -3.69 -9.99
CA ALA A 1 -11.18 -4.77 -8.98
C ALA A 1 -10.03 -5.72 -9.31
N HIS A 2 -9.14 -5.98 -8.36
CA HIS A 2 -8.05 -6.95 -8.56
C HIS A 2 -8.60 -8.37 -8.56
N VAL A 3 -7.95 -9.27 -9.29
CA VAL A 3 -8.44 -10.65 -9.40
C VAL A 3 -8.08 -11.42 -8.15
N ALA A 4 -9.01 -12.26 -7.67
CA ALA A 4 -8.82 -13.08 -6.46
C ALA A 4 -7.51 -13.89 -6.46
N ALA A 5 -7.04 -14.30 -7.64
CA ALA A 5 -5.75 -14.97 -7.80
C ALA A 5 -4.55 -14.12 -7.33
N GLN A 6 -4.52 -12.81 -7.65
CA GLN A 6 -3.44 -11.91 -7.24
C GLN A 6 -3.43 -11.72 -5.71
N ILE A 7 -4.62 -11.59 -5.12
CA ILE A 7 -4.79 -11.46 -3.67
C ILE A 7 -4.31 -12.74 -2.99
N ASN A 8 -4.72 -13.91 -3.47
CA ASN A 8 -4.32 -15.20 -2.90
C ASN A 8 -2.82 -15.49 -3.06
N ALA A 9 -2.18 -15.00 -4.12
CA ALA A 9 -0.74 -15.10 -4.34
C ALA A 9 0.09 -14.17 -3.43
N THR A 10 -0.53 -13.15 -2.84
CA THR A 10 0.11 -12.29 -1.83
C THR A 10 0.23 -13.06 -0.52
N ALA A 11 1.28 -12.86 0.26
CA ALA A 11 1.41 -13.57 1.53
C ALA A 11 0.34 -13.10 2.54
N VAL A 12 -0.14 -13.99 3.42
CA VAL A 12 -1.22 -13.69 4.37
C VAL A 12 -0.80 -12.55 5.29
N GLU A 13 0.43 -12.61 5.80
CA GLU A 13 1.04 -11.60 6.67
C GLU A 13 1.10 -10.23 6.01
N THR A 14 1.38 -10.17 4.70
CA THR A 14 1.37 -8.92 3.94
C THR A 14 -0.03 -8.33 3.87
N ARG A 15 -1.04 -9.16 3.58
CA ARG A 15 -2.44 -8.71 3.56
C ARG A 15 -2.94 -8.26 4.93
N VAL A 16 -2.51 -8.92 6.00
CA VAL A 16 -2.79 -8.51 7.39
C VAL A 16 -2.19 -7.13 7.66
N ALA A 17 -0.92 -6.91 7.33
CA ALA A 17 -0.26 -5.61 7.51
C ALA A 17 -0.95 -4.50 6.72
N TRP A 18 -1.36 -4.76 5.48
CA TRP A 18 -2.12 -3.78 4.68
C TRP A 18 -3.46 -3.43 5.31
N CYS A 19 -4.19 -4.44 5.81
CA CYS A 19 -5.43 -4.20 6.54
C CYS A 19 -5.21 -3.39 7.83
N GLN A 20 -4.12 -3.62 8.56
CA GLN A 20 -3.78 -2.84 9.76
C GLN A 20 -3.52 -1.37 9.42
N HIS A 21 -2.80 -1.08 8.33
CA HIS A 21 -2.59 0.29 7.87
C HIS A 21 -3.91 0.96 7.49
N GLN A 22 -4.77 0.28 6.74
CA GLN A 22 -6.08 0.80 6.33
C GLN A 22 -6.98 1.14 7.50
N THR A 23 -7.06 0.26 8.50
CA THR A 23 -7.91 0.48 9.68
C THR A 23 -7.30 1.52 10.63
N SER A 24 -5.98 1.60 10.74
CA SER A 24 -5.29 2.67 11.47
C SER A 24 -5.56 4.04 10.85
N LEU A 25 -5.45 4.17 9.53
CA LEU A 25 -5.77 5.40 8.82
C LEU A 25 -7.23 5.80 9.03
N CYS A 26 -8.18 4.87 8.84
CA CYS A 26 -9.60 5.11 9.09
C CYS A 26 -9.86 5.63 10.51
N THR A 27 -9.19 5.05 11.51
CA THR A 27 -9.30 5.49 12.89
C THR A 27 -8.83 6.94 13.03
N ASN A 28 -7.71 7.29 12.40
CA ASN A 28 -7.14 8.63 12.45
C ASN A 28 -8.05 9.68 11.79
N VAL A 29 -8.52 9.44 10.55
CA VAL A 29 -9.40 10.40 9.84
C VAL A 29 -10.75 10.57 10.52
N CYS A 30 -11.24 9.53 11.23
CA CYS A 30 -12.45 9.62 12.03
C CYS A 30 -12.20 10.16 13.45
N ALA A 31 -11.02 10.74 13.74
CA ALA A 31 -10.66 11.25 15.06
C ALA A 31 -10.90 10.23 16.19
N TRP A 32 -10.54 8.96 15.93
CA TRP A 32 -10.71 7.80 16.82
C TRP A 32 -12.17 7.41 17.11
N GLN A 33 -13.13 7.93 16.34
CA GLN A 33 -14.55 7.66 16.48
C GLN A 33 -15.10 6.98 15.22
N THR A 34 -14.95 5.67 15.14
CA THR A 34 -15.46 4.87 14.00
C THR A 34 -16.77 4.18 14.35
N LEU A 35 -17.72 4.20 13.42
CA LEU A 35 -18.92 3.36 13.43
C LEU A 35 -18.63 2.00 12.80
N ALA A 36 -17.88 2.00 11.69
CA ALA A 36 -17.40 0.80 11.02
C ALA A 36 -15.96 1.00 10.55
N ASN A 37 -15.09 0.07 10.89
CA ASN A 37 -13.69 0.10 10.50
C ASN A 37 -13.18 -1.34 10.32
N VAL A 38 -13.51 -1.92 9.17
CA VAL A 38 -13.26 -3.33 8.88
C VAL A 38 -12.44 -3.47 7.62
N CYS A 39 -11.59 -4.49 7.59
CA CYS A 39 -10.82 -4.90 6.43
C CYS A 39 -10.79 -6.43 6.34
N SER A 40 -11.14 -6.95 5.17
CA SER A 40 -11.14 -8.39 4.87
C SER A 40 -9.78 -8.81 4.35
N VAL A 41 -9.07 -9.67 5.07
CA VAL A 41 -7.75 -10.17 4.63
C VAL A 41 -7.86 -11.05 3.38
N SER A 42 -9.00 -11.69 3.12
CA SER A 42 -9.19 -12.59 1.97
C SER A 42 -9.53 -11.86 0.68
N SER A 43 -10.25 -10.74 0.76
CA SER A 43 -10.70 -9.98 -0.41
C SER A 43 -10.08 -8.59 -0.52
N LEU A 44 -9.37 -8.14 0.52
CA LEU A 44 -8.91 -6.76 0.70
C LEU A 44 -10.06 -5.73 0.65
N ALA A 45 -11.32 -6.17 0.73
CA ALA A 45 -12.44 -5.25 0.86
C ALA A 45 -12.38 -4.55 2.22
N TYR A 46 -12.61 -3.24 2.24
CA TYR A 46 -12.61 -2.46 3.48
C TYR A 46 -13.85 -1.59 3.58
N THR A 47 -14.16 -1.14 4.79
CA THR A 47 -15.20 -0.15 5.05
C THR A 47 -14.74 0.76 6.18
N CYS A 48 -14.80 2.06 5.91
CA CYS A 48 -14.52 3.11 6.88
C CYS A 48 -15.74 4.04 6.99
N VAL A 49 -16.34 4.08 8.17
CA VAL A 49 -17.47 4.96 8.49
C VAL A 49 -17.22 5.53 9.87
N CYS A 50 -17.22 6.86 9.98
CA CYS A 50 -17.06 7.57 11.24
C CYS A 50 -18.37 7.55 12.05
N LYS A 51 -18.31 7.83 13.36
CA LYS A 51 -19.46 7.79 14.28
C LYS A 51 -20.57 8.78 13.92
N ASN A 52 -20.24 9.87 13.24
CA ASN A 52 -21.19 10.86 12.70
C ASN A 52 -21.90 10.39 11.41
N GLY A 53 -21.63 9.18 10.92
CA GLY A 53 -22.20 8.62 9.70
C GLY A 53 -21.42 8.96 8.42
N THR A 54 -20.36 9.76 8.49
CA THR A 54 -19.51 10.04 7.33
C THR A 54 -18.81 8.77 6.86
N ARG A 55 -19.08 8.36 5.63
CA ARG A 55 -18.29 7.33 4.95
C ARG A 55 -17.01 7.95 4.39
N VAL A 56 -15.88 7.32 4.66
CA VAL A 56 -14.59 7.69 4.08
C VAL A 56 -14.21 6.65 3.04
N ASP A 57 -14.11 7.09 1.80
CA ASP A 57 -13.58 6.28 0.70
C ASP A 57 -12.14 6.72 0.41
N PHE A 58 -11.23 5.75 0.27
CA PHE A 58 -9.84 6.01 -0.05
C PHE A 58 -9.58 5.67 -1.53
N SER A 59 -8.79 6.50 -2.20
CA SER A 59 -8.29 6.22 -3.55
C SER A 59 -6.86 5.66 -3.50
N ASP A 60 -6.42 5.10 -4.61
CA ASP A 60 -5.05 4.63 -4.85
C ASP A 60 -4.01 5.74 -4.75
N ALA A 61 -4.42 7.01 -4.94
CA ALA A 61 -3.58 8.19 -4.73
C ALA A 61 -3.24 8.48 -3.26
N VAL A 62 -3.89 7.82 -2.30
CA VAL A 62 -3.63 7.99 -0.87
C VAL A 62 -2.71 6.88 -0.37
N ASP A 63 -1.49 7.25 -0.02
CA ASP A 63 -0.46 6.33 0.45
C ASP A 63 -0.93 5.49 1.66
N MET A 64 -0.38 4.26 1.78
CA MET A 64 -0.60 3.35 2.90
C MET A 64 -2.05 2.87 3.09
N THR A 65 -2.86 2.93 2.03
CA THR A 65 -4.22 2.39 1.98
C THR A 65 -4.26 1.09 1.18
N ILE A 66 -5.35 0.32 1.30
CA ILE A 66 -5.55 -0.87 0.46
C ILE A 66 -5.50 -0.52 -1.04
N PRO A 67 -6.23 0.50 -1.53
CA PRO A 67 -6.12 0.92 -2.93
C PRO A 67 -4.68 1.20 -3.36
N TYR A 68 -3.90 1.87 -2.51
CA TYR A 68 -2.48 2.13 -2.78
C TYR A 68 -1.65 0.85 -2.88
N PHE A 69 -1.71 -0.04 -1.88
CA PHE A 69 -0.92 -1.27 -1.88
C PHE A 69 -1.24 -2.16 -3.08
N THR A 70 -2.54 -2.30 -3.37
CA THR A 70 -3.01 -3.11 -4.49
C THR A 70 -2.64 -2.51 -5.84
N CYS A 71 -2.64 -1.18 -5.97
CA CYS A 71 -2.12 -0.49 -7.16
C CYS A 71 -0.62 -0.76 -7.35
N ILE A 72 0.20 -0.59 -6.31
CA ILE A 72 1.65 -0.83 -6.43
C ILE A 72 1.94 -2.28 -6.78
N THR A 73 1.38 -3.23 -6.04
CA THR A 73 1.75 -4.64 -6.15
C THR A 73 1.19 -5.30 -7.41
N TYR A 74 -0.03 -4.93 -7.84
CA TYR A 74 -0.71 -5.65 -8.91
C TYR A 74 -0.72 -4.91 -10.25
N GLN A 75 -0.33 -3.64 -10.29
CA GLN A 75 -0.35 -2.84 -11.51
C GLN A 75 1.02 -2.22 -11.80
N TRP A 76 1.52 -1.38 -10.89
CA TRP A 76 2.74 -0.62 -11.14
C TRP A 76 3.98 -1.51 -11.15
N GLN A 77 4.20 -2.36 -10.14
CA GLN A 77 5.35 -3.26 -10.08
C GLN A 77 5.42 -4.19 -11.31
N PRO A 78 4.34 -4.90 -11.72
CA PRO A 78 4.37 -5.70 -12.94
C PRO A 78 4.69 -4.90 -14.21
N CYS A 79 4.20 -3.65 -14.31
CA CYS A 79 4.50 -2.77 -15.44
C CYS A 79 6.00 -2.46 -15.52
N ILE A 80 6.56 -2.01 -14.39
CA ILE A 80 7.99 -1.67 -14.29
C ILE A 80 8.88 -2.88 -14.50
N SER A 81 8.51 -4.05 -13.96
CA SER A 81 9.27 -5.30 -14.14
C SER A 81 9.26 -5.81 -15.58
N ALA A 82 8.28 -5.42 -16.39
CA ALA A 82 8.23 -5.74 -17.81
C ALA A 82 9.03 -4.76 -18.68
N CYS A 83 9.50 -3.64 -18.12
CA CYS A 83 10.25 -2.65 -18.87
C CYS A 83 11.68 -3.13 -19.20
N PRO A 84 12.14 -2.98 -20.46
CA PRO A 84 13.54 -3.18 -20.80
C PRO A 84 14.43 -2.17 -20.07
N THR A 85 15.59 -2.62 -19.58
CA THR A 85 16.56 -1.77 -18.87
C THR A 85 17.11 -0.61 -19.71
N THR A 86 17.01 -0.69 -21.04
CA THR A 86 17.49 0.33 -21.97
C THR A 86 16.43 1.35 -22.37
N ASN A 87 15.18 1.24 -21.90
CA ASN A 87 14.07 2.09 -22.32
C ASN A 87 13.49 2.89 -21.15
N SER A 88 13.98 4.11 -20.97
CA SER A 88 13.48 5.03 -19.94
C SER A 88 12.01 5.43 -20.14
N THR A 89 11.53 5.51 -21.39
CA THR A 89 10.13 5.88 -21.70
C THR A 89 9.14 4.86 -21.15
N CYS A 90 9.51 3.58 -21.08
CA CYS A 90 8.63 2.56 -20.50
C CYS A 90 8.33 2.83 -19.00
N TYR A 91 9.33 3.28 -18.24
CA TYR A 91 9.16 3.63 -16.84
C TYR A 91 8.25 4.86 -16.69
N ASP A 92 8.42 5.86 -17.55
CA ASP A 92 7.58 7.06 -17.57
C ASP A 92 6.12 6.72 -17.88
N ASP A 93 5.88 5.83 -18.85
CA ASP A 93 4.54 5.35 -19.21
C ASP A 93 3.89 4.59 -18.04
N CYS A 94 4.62 3.72 -17.35
CA CYS A 94 4.12 3.02 -16.16
C CYS A 94 3.77 4.00 -15.03
N ASN A 95 4.60 5.01 -14.79
CA ASN A 95 4.37 6.06 -13.79
C ASN A 95 3.19 6.97 -14.16
N ALA A 96 2.99 7.25 -15.45
CA ALA A 96 1.85 8.04 -15.93
C ALA A 96 0.54 7.25 -15.88
N ARG A 97 0.60 5.95 -16.15
CA ARG A 97 -0.57 5.06 -16.20
C ARG A 97 -1.09 4.66 -14.82
N PHE A 98 -0.19 4.48 -13.85
CA PHE A 98 -0.56 3.98 -12.51
C PHE A 98 -0.10 4.97 -11.44
N VAL A 99 -1.02 5.85 -11.01
CA VAL A 99 -0.78 6.84 -9.96
C VAL A 99 -1.03 6.22 -8.59
N CYS A 100 -0.21 5.23 -8.24
CA CYS A 100 -0.28 4.53 -6.96
C CYS A 100 0.38 5.37 -5.86
N GLY A 101 -0.35 6.35 -5.34
CA GLY A 101 0.16 7.28 -4.33
C GLY A 101 1.25 8.20 -4.87
N ARG A 102 2.07 8.76 -3.98
CA ARG A 102 3.23 9.59 -4.36
C ARG A 102 4.46 8.77 -4.78
N VAL A 103 4.30 7.49 -5.10
CA VAL A 103 5.38 6.67 -5.64
C VAL A 103 5.61 7.05 -7.09
N ARG A 104 6.41 8.10 -7.31
CA ARG A 104 7.11 8.30 -8.57
C ARG A 104 8.44 7.58 -8.42
N GLY A 105 8.61 6.47 -9.13
CA GLY A 105 9.93 5.92 -9.38
C GLY A 105 10.66 6.90 -10.27
N ASP A 106 11.39 7.85 -9.68
CA ASP A 106 12.39 8.61 -10.42
C ASP A 106 13.56 7.63 -10.66
N PRO A 107 13.88 7.27 -11.92
CA PRO A 107 15.01 6.39 -12.23
C PRO A 107 16.35 6.93 -11.72
N ASN A 108 16.41 8.20 -11.30
CA ASN A 108 17.57 8.87 -10.73
C ASN A 108 17.58 8.94 -9.20
N LYS A 109 16.56 8.39 -8.51
CA LYS A 109 16.47 8.38 -7.04
C LYS A 109 16.37 6.95 -6.53
N THR A 110 17.53 6.38 -6.20
CA THR A 110 17.63 5.17 -5.38
C THR A 110 16.93 5.43 -4.04
N SER A 111 15.81 4.75 -3.78
CA SER A 111 15.15 4.80 -2.47
C SER A 111 15.96 3.96 -1.49
N THR A 112 16.87 4.61 -0.77
CA THR A 112 17.64 3.99 0.32
C THR A 112 16.72 3.77 1.52
N THR A 113 15.99 2.66 1.55
CA THR A 113 15.40 2.16 2.79
C THR A 113 16.52 1.51 3.60
N ALA A 114 17.32 2.33 4.29
CA ALA A 114 18.23 1.84 5.31
C ALA A 114 17.39 1.23 6.44
N ALA A 115 17.34 -0.10 6.51
CA ALA A 115 16.84 -0.80 7.67
C ALA A 115 17.79 -0.52 8.85
N THR A 116 17.47 0.50 9.65
CA THR A 116 18.14 0.73 10.93
C THR A 116 17.75 -0.40 11.88
N ARG A 117 18.52 -1.49 11.87
CA ARG A 117 18.51 -2.49 12.94
C ARG A 117 18.86 -1.78 14.26
N PRO A 118 18.04 -1.85 15.32
CA PRO A 118 18.50 -1.42 16.64
C PRO A 118 19.64 -2.36 17.09
N PRO A 119 20.74 -1.85 17.68
CA PRO A 119 21.70 -2.71 18.34
C PRO A 119 21.03 -3.28 19.60
N THR A 120 20.83 -4.59 19.64
CA THR A 120 20.54 -5.34 20.87
C THR A 120 21.75 -5.21 21.79
N GLY A 121 21.62 -4.36 22.82
CA GLY A 121 22.53 -4.34 23.95
C GLY A 121 22.36 -5.61 24.77
N THR A 122 23.38 -6.46 24.78
CA THR A 122 23.53 -7.51 25.78
C THR A 122 24.99 -7.51 26.21
N ALA A 123 25.26 -6.95 27.37
CA ALA A 123 26.51 -7.14 28.09
C ALA A 123 26.15 -7.64 29.49
N ASN A 124 26.10 -8.96 29.61
CA ASN A 124 26.43 -9.64 30.85
C ASN A 124 27.95 -9.55 31.00
N THR A 125 28.44 -9.07 32.13
CA THR A 125 29.34 -9.74 33.10
C THR A 125 29.88 -8.69 34.06
#